data_AF-A0A964L2M3-F1
#
_entry.id   AF-A0A964L2M3-F1
#
_cell.length_a   1.000
_cell.length_b   1.000
_cell.length_c   1.000
_cell.angle_alpha   90.00
_cell.angle_beta   90.00
_cell.angle_gamma   90.00
#
_symmetry.space_group_name_H-M   'P 1'
#
loop_
_entity.id
_entity.type
_entity.pdbx_description
1 polymer ?
#
loop_
_entity_poly.entity_id
_entity_poly.type
_entity_poly.pdbx_seq_one_letter_code
_entity_poly.pdbx_strand_id
1 'polypeptide(L)'
;IADQGLHRLLSHLGVIDEKAVAPAPTRLMRVEGPEHYLYAPVRGLFEPAFSLGDLVCANDFAGRIHFPEEPERLPRDVYFSGTGLVVCRRVPTLVAPGDCLAHLASDTD
;
A
#
# COMPACT_ATOMS: atom_id res chain seq x y z
N ILE A 1 14.58 10.03 -6.97
CA ILE A 1 13.22 10.53 -7.31
C ILE A 1 12.83 11.73 -6.44
N ALA A 2 12.80 11.59 -5.10
CA ALA A 2 12.40 12.68 -4.19
C ALA A 2 13.27 13.94 -4.33
N ASP A 3 14.58 13.77 -4.36
CA ASP A 3 15.56 14.85 -4.56
C ASP A 3 15.29 15.69 -5.83
N GLN A 4 15.18 15.06 -6.99
CA GLN A 4 14.80 15.74 -8.24
C GLN A 4 13.41 16.41 -8.17
N GLY A 5 12.48 15.84 -7.40
CA GLY A 5 11.17 16.45 -7.14
C GLY A 5 11.29 17.75 -6.34
N LEU A 6 12.14 17.76 -5.31
CA LEU A 6 12.45 18.94 -4.54
C LEU A 6 13.12 20.02 -5.39
N HIS A 7 14.13 19.67 -6.20
CA HIS A 7 14.76 20.61 -7.12
C HIS A 7 13.76 21.21 -8.12
N ARG A 8 12.86 20.39 -8.69
CA ARG A 8 11.76 20.89 -9.55
C ARG A 8 10.87 21.88 -8.82
N LEU A 9 10.48 21.58 -7.58
CA LEU A 9 9.65 22.47 -6.77
C LEU A 9 10.35 23.79 -6.48
N LEU A 10 11.61 23.77 -6.04
CA LEU A 10 12.38 24.98 -5.72
C LEU A 10 12.61 25.85 -6.96
N SER A 11 12.92 25.23 -8.11
CA SER A 11 13.04 25.92 -9.40
C SER A 11 11.71 26.53 -9.84
N HIS A 12 10.61 25.78 -9.75
CA HIS A 12 9.25 26.27 -10.06
C HIS A 12 8.84 27.47 -9.20
N LEU A 13 9.24 27.49 -7.92
CA LEU A 13 8.99 28.60 -7.00
C LEU A 13 9.96 29.78 -7.17
N GLY A 14 10.98 29.67 -8.03
CA GLY A 14 11.99 30.71 -8.23
C GLY A 14 13.00 30.85 -7.10
N VAL A 15 13.11 29.84 -6.22
CA VAL A 15 14.07 29.85 -5.10
C VAL A 15 15.49 29.58 -5.59
N ILE A 16 15.63 28.74 -6.61
CA ILE A 16 16.90 28.41 -7.27
C ILE A 16 16.77 28.64 -8.78
N ASP A 17 17.86 29.10 -9.40
CA ASP A 17 17.96 29.29 -10.85
C ASP A 17 18.69 28.09 -11.48
N GLU A 18 18.06 26.92 -11.36
CA GLU A 18 18.55 25.66 -11.94
C GLU A 18 17.51 25.07 -12.89
N LYS A 19 17.97 24.58 -14.04
CA LYS A 19 17.12 23.87 -14.99
C LYS A 19 16.80 22.48 -14.46
N ALA A 20 15.59 22.30 -13.96
CA ALA A 20 15.16 21.03 -13.41
C ALA A 20 14.94 19.95 -14.49
N VAL A 21 15.28 18.70 -14.16
CA VAL A 21 15.03 17.54 -15.03
C VAL A 21 13.52 17.27 -15.12
N ALA A 22 13.00 17.15 -16.34
CA ALA A 22 11.59 16.88 -16.60
C ALA A 22 11.14 15.57 -15.91
N PRO A 23 9.97 15.56 -15.24
CA PRO A 23 9.48 14.36 -14.58
C PRO A 23 8.88 13.37 -15.59
N ALA A 24 8.84 12.10 -15.22
CA ALA A 24 7.91 11.17 -15.84
C ALA A 24 6.45 11.60 -15.55
N PRO A 25 5.47 11.22 -16.39
CA PRO A 25 4.07 11.52 -16.14
C PRO A 25 3.63 11.07 -14.74
N THR A 26 2.99 11.98 -14.00
CA THR A 26 2.41 11.66 -12.70
C THR A 26 1.02 11.08 -12.93
N ARG A 27 0.77 9.87 -12.41
CA ARG A 27 -0.56 9.24 -12.38
C ARG A 27 -1.27 9.68 -11.09
N LEU A 28 -2.32 10.49 -11.23
CA LEU A 28 -3.13 10.92 -10.08
C LEU A 28 -4.08 9.79 -9.68
N MET A 29 -4.08 9.46 -8.39
CA MET A 29 -4.84 8.34 -7.84
C MET A 29 -5.48 8.72 -6.51
N ARG A 30 -6.55 8.03 -6.14
CA ARG A 30 -7.35 8.27 -4.93
C ARG A 30 -7.56 6.98 -4.16
N VAL A 31 -7.49 7.08 -2.82
CA VAL A 31 -7.96 6.03 -1.92
C VAL A 31 -9.45 6.26 -1.66
N GLU A 32 -10.29 5.28 -1.99
CA GLU A 32 -11.75 5.38 -1.96
C GLU A 32 -12.34 4.44 -0.91
N GLY A 33 -13.20 5.01 -0.07
CA GLY A 33 -14.02 4.24 0.86
C GLY A 33 -13.26 3.31 1.82
N PRO A 34 -13.99 2.55 2.64
CA PRO A 34 -13.41 1.52 3.51
C PRO A 34 -12.84 0.31 2.74
N GLU A 35 -13.31 0.04 1.52
CA GLU A 35 -12.94 -1.10 0.68
C GLU A 35 -11.49 -1.03 0.15
N HIS A 36 -10.89 0.16 0.13
CA HIS A 36 -9.47 0.31 -0.19
C HIS A 36 -8.54 0.05 1.00
N TYR A 37 -9.08 -0.33 2.16
CA TYR A 37 -8.28 -0.66 3.34
C TYR A 37 -8.38 -2.15 3.64
N LEU A 38 -7.22 -2.79 3.74
CA LEU A 38 -7.10 -4.15 4.23
C LEU A 38 -6.66 -4.12 5.69
N TYR A 39 -7.47 -4.66 6.60
CA TYR A 39 -7.17 -4.69 8.03
C TYR A 39 -6.92 -6.11 8.55
N ALA A 40 -6.03 -6.23 9.54
CA ALA A 40 -5.83 -7.46 10.26
C ALA A 40 -7.05 -7.77 11.15
N PRO A 41 -7.69 -8.96 11.01
CA PRO A 41 -8.80 -9.35 11.88
C PRO A 41 -8.34 -9.94 13.22
N VAL A 42 -7.08 -10.39 13.31
CA VAL A 42 -6.53 -11.13 14.46
C VAL A 42 -5.06 -10.75 14.68
N ARG A 43 -4.55 -11.01 15.89
CA ARG A 43 -3.11 -10.88 16.18
C ARG A 43 -2.34 -12.05 15.57
N GLY A 44 -1.17 -11.78 15.00
CA GLY A 44 -0.25 -12.82 14.51
C GLY A 44 0.84 -12.27 13.60
N LEU A 45 1.47 -13.14 12.82
CA LEU A 45 2.47 -12.77 11.81
C LEU A 45 1.84 -12.75 10.42
N PHE A 46 1.72 -11.58 9.81
CA PHE A 46 1.16 -11.41 8.48
C PHE A 46 2.19 -11.67 7.37
N GLU A 47 1.91 -12.67 6.54
CA GLU A 47 2.61 -12.99 5.30
C GLU A 47 1.79 -12.45 4.11
N PRO A 48 2.23 -11.38 3.44
CA PRO A 48 1.51 -10.83 2.29
C PRO A 48 1.69 -11.69 1.04
N ALA A 49 0.63 -11.84 0.26
CA ALA A 49 0.64 -12.46 -1.08
C ALA A 49 0.67 -11.43 -2.23
N PHE A 50 1.01 -10.19 -1.92
CA PHE A 50 1.06 -9.06 -2.85
C PHE A 50 2.28 -8.17 -2.60
N SER A 51 2.60 -7.33 -3.58
CA SER A 51 3.66 -6.32 -3.55
C SER A 51 3.12 -4.92 -3.79
N LEU A 52 3.92 -3.90 -3.44
CA LEU A 52 3.61 -2.52 -3.82
C LEU A 52 3.60 -2.41 -5.35
N GLY A 53 2.55 -1.79 -5.88
CA GLY A 53 2.34 -1.63 -7.33
C GLY A 53 1.54 -2.76 -7.99
N ASP A 54 1.12 -3.79 -7.26
CA ASP A 54 0.23 -4.82 -7.82
C ASP A 54 -1.19 -4.28 -8.01
N LEU A 55 -1.84 -4.68 -9.10
CA LEU A 55 -3.27 -4.49 -9.30
C LEU A 55 -4.00 -5.71 -8.75
N VAL A 56 -4.98 -5.48 -7.89
CA VAL A 56 -5.78 -6.52 -7.23
C VAL A 56 -7.26 -6.26 -7.42
N CYS A 57 -8.06 -7.34 -7.34
CA CYS A 57 -9.51 -7.32 -7.38
C CYS A 57 -10.11 -7.64 -6.01
N ALA A 58 -11.37 -7.24 -5.80
CA ALA A 58 -12.13 -7.68 -4.65
C ALA A 58 -12.20 -9.21 -4.58
N ASN A 59 -12.01 -9.75 -3.37
CA ASN A 59 -11.87 -11.18 -3.05
C ASN A 59 -10.55 -11.84 -3.47
N ASP A 60 -9.58 -11.09 -4.02
CA ASP A 60 -8.25 -11.64 -4.24
C ASP A 60 -7.59 -11.99 -2.90
N PHE A 61 -6.83 -13.09 -2.91
CA PHE A 61 -6.08 -13.54 -1.76
C PHE A 61 -4.96 -12.54 -1.43
N ALA A 62 -5.03 -11.94 -0.25
CA ALA A 62 -4.09 -10.92 0.19
C ALA A 62 -2.94 -11.50 1.04
N GLY A 63 -3.11 -12.69 1.61
CA GLY A 63 -2.08 -13.34 2.40
C GLY A 63 -2.63 -14.08 3.62
N ARG A 64 -1.75 -14.39 4.57
CA ARG A 64 -2.07 -15.19 5.76
C ARG A 64 -1.57 -14.54 7.03
N ILE A 65 -2.31 -14.74 8.12
CA ILE A 65 -1.83 -14.44 9.47
C ILE A 65 -1.54 -15.76 10.18
N HIS A 66 -0.27 -15.97 10.53
CA HIS A 66 0.24 -17.15 11.22
C HIS A 66 0.28 -16.93 12.74
N PHE A 67 0.22 -18.03 13.50
CA PHE A 67 0.22 -18.05 14.97
C PHE A 67 1.40 -18.88 15.52
N PRO A 68 2.62 -18.31 15.60
CA PRO A 68 3.82 -19.04 16.03
C PRO A 68 3.70 -19.68 17.42
N GLU A 69 2.90 -19.08 18.30
CA GLU A 69 2.64 -19.58 19.64
C GLU A 69 1.67 -20.78 19.66
N GLU A 70 0.99 -21.09 18.55
CA GLU A 70 0.01 -22.17 18.41
C GLU A 70 0.29 -23.01 17.14
N PRO A 71 1.34 -23.88 17.11
CA PRO A 71 1.79 -24.52 15.86
C PRO A 71 0.77 -25.40 15.13
N GLU A 72 -0.21 -25.98 15.84
CA GLU A 72 -1.27 -26.80 15.22
C GLU A 72 -2.43 -25.97 14.66
N ARG A 73 -2.51 -24.68 15.03
CA ARG A 73 -3.55 -23.78 14.56
C ARG A 73 -3.26 -23.37 13.12
N LEU A 74 -4.23 -23.63 12.24
CA LEU A 74 -4.13 -23.19 10.85
C LEU A 74 -4.06 -21.66 10.75
N PRO A 75 -3.27 -21.11 9.81
CA PRO A 75 -3.23 -19.67 9.57
C PRO A 75 -4.58 -19.11 9.16
N ARG A 76 -4.80 -17.82 9.40
CA ARG A 76 -5.98 -17.09 8.95
C ARG A 76 -5.71 -16.45 7.60
N ASP A 77 -6.39 -16.93 6.55
CA ASP A 77 -6.38 -16.26 5.25
C ASP A 77 -7.07 -14.89 5.31
N VAL A 78 -6.52 -13.93 4.57
CA VAL A 78 -7.00 -12.54 4.45
C VAL A 78 -7.20 -12.23 2.96
N TYR A 79 -8.26 -11.51 2.62
CA TYR A 79 -8.65 -11.20 1.25
C TYR A 79 -8.94 -9.71 1.09
N PHE A 80 -8.67 -9.16 -0.09
CA PHE A 80 -9.03 -7.78 -0.41
C PHE A 80 -10.56 -7.62 -0.48
N SER A 81 -11.08 -6.50 0.03
CA SER A 81 -12.50 -6.15 -0.04
C SER A 81 -12.84 -5.28 -1.25
N GLY A 82 -11.83 -4.64 -1.87
CA GLY A 82 -11.98 -3.76 -3.02
C GLY A 82 -10.97 -4.07 -4.14
N THR A 83 -11.11 -3.35 -5.25
CA THR A 83 -10.26 -3.46 -6.44
C THR A 83 -9.40 -2.20 -6.56
N GLY A 84 -8.11 -2.34 -6.84
CA GLY A 84 -7.24 -1.19 -7.04
C GLY A 84 -5.75 -1.53 -7.09
N LEU A 85 -4.93 -0.48 -7.11
CA LEU A 85 -3.48 -0.58 -7.05
C LEU A 85 -3.01 -0.56 -5.59
N VAL A 86 -2.17 -1.52 -5.18
CA VAL A 86 -1.54 -1.48 -3.85
C VAL A 86 -0.53 -0.33 -3.78
N VAL A 87 -0.88 0.75 -3.08
CA VAL A 87 -0.04 1.95 -2.94
C VAL A 87 0.69 2.03 -1.60
N CYS A 88 0.24 1.26 -0.61
CA CYS A 88 0.89 1.15 0.69
C CYS A 88 0.76 -0.27 1.21
N ARG A 89 1.79 -0.76 1.90
CA ARG A 89 1.75 -2.04 2.60
C ARG A 89 2.41 -1.90 3.96
N ARG A 90 1.95 -2.70 4.92
CA ARG A 90 2.59 -2.78 6.23
C ARG A 90 4.00 -3.37 6.10
N VAL A 91 4.95 -2.80 6.85
CA VAL A 91 6.33 -3.30 6.92
C VAL A 91 6.50 -4.31 8.07
N PRO A 92 6.05 -4.05 9.31
CA PRO A 92 6.17 -5.04 10.38
C PRO A 92 5.25 -6.24 10.16
N THR A 93 5.82 -7.44 10.20
CA THR A 93 5.08 -8.70 10.08
C THR A 93 4.11 -8.91 11.24
N LEU A 94 4.47 -8.50 12.46
CA LEU A 94 3.58 -8.61 13.63
C LEU A 94 2.42 -7.62 13.50
N VAL A 95 1.20 -8.16 13.60
CA VAL A 95 -0.06 -7.42 13.48
C VAL A 95 -0.97 -7.68 14.67
N ALA A 96 -1.85 -6.73 14.95
CA ALA A 96 -2.95 -6.80 15.90
C ALA A 96 -4.27 -6.41 15.20
N PRO A 97 -5.45 -6.75 15.77
CA PRO A 97 -6.73 -6.35 15.21
C PRO A 97 -6.81 -4.85 14.92
N GLY A 98 -7.20 -4.50 13.69
CA GLY A 98 -7.28 -3.11 13.24
C GLY A 98 -5.98 -2.53 12.68
N ASP A 99 -4.86 -3.25 12.71
CA ASP A 99 -3.66 -2.85 11.96
C ASP A 99 -3.96 -2.83 10.46
N CYS A 100 -3.64 -1.73 9.80
CA CYS A 100 -3.72 -1.63 8.34
C CYS A 100 -2.59 -2.45 7.70
N LEU A 101 -2.96 -3.37 6.82
CA LEU A 101 -2.09 -4.27 6.08
C LEU A 101 -1.73 -3.71 4.70
N ALA A 102 -2.69 -3.03 4.05
CA ALA A 102 -2.52 -2.39 2.75
C ALA A 102 -3.54 -1.28 2.49
N HIS A 103 -3.15 -0.33 1.64
CA HIS A 103 -4.03 0.65 1.00
C HIS A 103 -4.10 0.40 -0.51
N LEU A 104 -5.31 0.46 -1.06
CA LEU A 104 -5.56 0.47 -2.49
C LEU A 104 -5.83 1.90 -2.97
N ALA A 105 -5.52 2.16 -4.24
CA ALA A 105 -5.93 3.38 -4.92
C ALA A 105 -6.44 3.09 -6.33
N SER A 106 -7.42 3.88 -6.76
CA SER A 106 -7.97 3.92 -8.13
C SER A 106 -7.53 5.22 -8.82
N ASP A 107 -7.63 5.27 -10.14
CA ASP A 107 -7.38 6.52 -10.87
C ASP A 107 -8.42 7.58 -10.54
N THR A 108 -8.00 8.83 -10.51
CA THR A 108 -8.94 9.95 -10.44
C THR A 108 -9.52 10.24 -11.82
N ASP A 109 -10.84 10.35 -11.91
CA ASP A 109 -11.53 10.99 -13.06
C ASP A 109 -11.06 12.43 -13.30
#